data_AF-A0A2V2ND98-F1
#
_entry.id   AF-A0A2V2ND98-F1
#
_cell.length_a   1.000
_cell.length_b   1.000
_cell.length_c   1.000
_cell.angle_alpha   90.00
_cell.angle_beta   90.00
_cell.angle_gamma   90.00
#
_symmetry.space_group_name_H-M   'P 1'
#
loop_
_entity.id
_entity.type
_entity.pdbx_description
1 polymer ?
#
loop_
_entity_poly.entity_id
_entity_poly.type
_entity_poly.pdbx_seq_one_letter_code
_entity_poly.pdbx_strand_id
1 'polypeptide(L)' 'MIQENTFCQVCGKPAIGMQILGCCQSVVCSNHAEKTLISMMPGEKQEWGSCYFWRFKEGEE' A
#
# COMPACT_ATOMS: atom_id res chain seq x y z
N MET A 1 -4.18 1.19 -19.40
CA MET A 1 -2.80 1.32 -18.88
C MET A 1 -2.74 0.45 -17.65
N ILE A 2 -1.68 -0.35 -17.54
CA ILE A 2 -1.53 -1.51 -16.66
C ILE A 2 -1.79 -1.07 -15.20
N GLN A 3 -2.67 -1.76 -14.47
CA GLN A 3 -2.81 -1.58 -13.02
C GLN A 3 -1.50 -2.07 -12.38
N GLU A 4 -0.56 -1.14 -12.19
CA GLU A 4 0.75 -1.43 -11.64
C GLU A 4 0.62 -1.75 -10.14
N ASN A 5 0.88 -3.02 -9.80
CA ASN A 5 0.95 -3.63 -8.47
C ASN A 5 -0.36 -3.96 -7.75
N THR A 6 -1.14 -4.88 -8.34
CA THR A 6 -2.29 -5.54 -7.69
C THR A 6 -1.91 -6.56 -6.60
N PHE A 7 -0.62 -6.93 -6.49
CA PHE A 7 -0.18 -8.03 -5.64
C PHE A 7 0.95 -7.63 -4.68
N CYS A 8 0.92 -8.22 -3.49
CA CYS A 8 1.89 -8.04 -2.44
C CYS A 8 3.25 -8.60 -2.87
N GLN A 9 4.30 -7.79 -2.79
CA GLN A 9 5.65 -8.18 -3.18
C GLN A 9 6.28 -9.22 -2.24
N VAL A 10 5.67 -9.48 -1.08
CA VAL A 10 6.16 -10.46 -0.09
C VAL A 10 5.55 -11.84 -0.30
N CYS A 11 4.24 -11.92 -0.58
CA CYS A 11 3.52 -13.20 -0.62
C CYS A 11 2.60 -13.40 -1.83
N GLY A 12 2.52 -12.43 -2.75
CA GLY A 12 1.70 -12.51 -3.96
C GLY A 12 0.18 -12.41 -3.75
N LYS A 13 -0.30 -12.22 -2.52
CA LYS A 13 -1.74 -11.95 -2.25
C LYS A 13 -2.17 -10.58 -2.76
N PRO A 14 -3.48 -10.31 -2.97
CA PRO A 14 -3.95 -8.98 -3.33
C PRO A 14 -3.39 -7.91 -2.39
N ALA A 15 -2.75 -6.91 -2.98
CA ALA A 15 -2.22 -5.80 -2.23
C ALA A 15 -3.33 -4.84 -1.84
N ILE A 16 -3.18 -4.24 -0.67
CA ILE A 16 -4.11 -3.23 -0.15
C ILE A 16 -3.60 -1.81 -0.36
N GLY A 17 -2.30 -1.68 -0.64
CA GLY A 17 -1.64 -0.39 -0.73
C GLY A 17 -0.14 -0.51 -0.85
N MET A 18 0.48 0.65 -0.90
CA MET A 18 1.92 0.85 -0.91
C MET A 18 2.35 1.53 0.39
N GLN A 19 3.51 1.14 0.89
CA GLN A 19 4.21 1.86 1.94
C GLN A 19 5.66 2.10 1.54
N ILE A 20 6.19 3.25 1.95
CA ILE A 20 7.58 3.63 1.84
C ILE A 20 8.06 3.89 3.26
N LEU A 21 9.03 3.11 3.72
CA LEU A 21 9.62 3.26 5.03
C LEU A 21 11.07 3.70 4.85
N GLY A 22 11.32 5.01 4.95
CA GLY A 22 12.62 5.58 4.64
C GLY A 22 12.91 5.52 3.14
N CYS A 23 13.91 4.74 2.73
CA CYS A 23 14.29 4.57 1.32
C CYS A 23 13.62 3.38 0.63
N CYS A 24 12.94 2.51 1.38
CA CYS A 24 12.40 1.26 0.85
C CYS A 24 10.91 1.40 0.55
N GLN A 25 10.55 1.31 -0.74
CA GLN A 25 9.17 1.24 -1.22
C GLN A 25 8.74 -0.22 -1.37
N SER A 26 7.53 -0.55 -0.91
CA SER A 26 6.94 -1.89 -1.08
C SER A 26 5.43 -1.85 -1.17
N VAL A 27 4.88 -2.67 -2.07
CA VAL A 27 3.44 -2.93 -2.18
C VAL A 27 3.08 -4.19 -1.38
N VAL A 28 2.10 -4.05 -0.50
CA VAL A 28 1.85 -4.99 0.59
C VAL A 28 0.37 -5.30 0.76
N CYS A 29 0.06 -6.53 1.19
CA CYS A 29 -1.29 -6.94 1.58
C CYS A 29 -1.54 -6.62 3.06
N SER A 30 -2.78 -6.78 3.53
CA SER A 30 -3.17 -6.54 4.94
C SER A 30 -2.34 -7.29 5.98
N ASN A 31 -1.68 -8.38 5.60
CA ASN A 31 -0.83 -9.15 6.50
C ASN A 31 0.63 -8.65 6.57
N HIS A 32 1.10 -7.95 5.53
CA HIS A 32 2.48 -7.42 5.44
C HIS A 32 2.55 -5.90 5.54
N ALA A 33 1.39 -5.24 5.57
CA ALA A 33 1.28 -3.81 5.73
C ALA A 33 1.48 -3.38 7.18
N GLU A 34 2.03 -2.18 7.34
CA GLU A 34 2.04 -1.50 8.63
C GLU A 34 0.62 -1.20 9.10
N LYS A 35 0.42 -1.20 10.42
CA LYS A 35 -0.89 -0.94 11.04
C LYS A 35 -1.50 0.38 10.56
N THR A 36 -0.67 1.39 10.33
CA THR A 36 -1.09 2.69 9.77
C THR A 36 -1.79 2.52 8.43
N LEU A 37 -1.19 1.80 7.48
CA LEU A 37 -1.78 1.54 6.15
C LEU A 37 -3.07 0.70 6.23
N ILE A 38 -3.18 -0.17 7.24
CA ILE A 38 -4.39 -0.98 7.47
C ILE A 38 -5.54 -0.11 7.99
N SER A 39 -5.24 0.88 8.84
CA SER A 39 -6.23 1.80 9.42
C SER A 39 -6.63 2.96 8.51
N MET A 40 -5.92 3.18 7.40
CA MET A 40 -6.24 4.23 6.41
C MET A 40 -7.48 3.89 5.57
N MET A 41 -8.21 4.91 5.13
CA MET A 41 -9.33 4.73 4.23
C MET A 41 -8.88 4.39 2.80
N PRO A 42 -9.65 3.60 2.02
CA PRO A 42 -9.33 3.33 0.62
C PRO A 42 -9.13 4.60 -0.21
N GLY A 43 -7.99 4.70 -0.89
CA GLY A 43 -7.61 5.89 -1.67
C GLY A 43 -6.87 6.96 -0.87
N GLU A 44 -6.77 6.82 0.45
CA GLU A 44 -6.06 7.77 1.32
C GLU A 44 -4.53 7.69 1.13
N LYS A 45 -3.89 8.86 1.20
CA LYS A 45 -2.43 9.03 1.13
C LYS A 45 -1.98 9.80 2.36
N GLN A 46 -0.95 9.30 3.03
CA GLN A 46 -0.43 9.92 4.24
C GLN A 46 1.10 9.93 4.22
N GLU A 47 1.69 11.08 4.51
CA GLU A 47 3.13 11.31 4.53
C GLU A 47 3.59 11.77 5.91
N TRP A 48 4.54 11.06 6.50
CA TRP A 48 5.10 11.31 7.82
C TRP A 48 6.62 11.45 7.68
N GLY A 49 7.04 12.56 7.08
CA GLY A 49 8.45 12.84 6.80
C GLY A 49 9.05 11.80 5.83
N SER A 50 9.90 10.91 6.34
CA SER A 50 10.54 9.85 5.54
C SER A 50 9.67 8.61 5.32
N CYS A 51 8.47 8.55 5.92
CA CYS A 51 7.53 7.45 5.72
C CYS A 51 6.34 7.91 4.88
N TYR A 52 5.95 7.13 3.89
CA TYR A 52 4.79 7.40 3.03
C TYR A 52 3.89 6.18 2.97
N PHE A 53 2.58 6.39 3.10
CA PHE A 53 1.57 5.35 3.01
C PHE A 53 0.53 5.75 1.98
N TRP A 54 0.17 4.83 1.10
CA TRP A 54 -0.90 5.01 0.13
C TRP A 54 -1.78 3.76 0.12
N ARG A 55 -3.00 3.92 0.62
CA ARG A 55 -4.03 2.90 0.54
C ARG A 55 -4.67 2.91 -0.84
N PHE A 56 -4.70 1.78 -1.52
CA PHE A 56 -5.37 1.68 -2.81
C PHE A 56 -6.89 1.81 -2.64
N LYS A 57 -7.56 2.41 -3.63
CA LYS A 57 -9.03 2.43 -3.67
C LYS A 57 -9.53 1.00 -3.91
N GLU A 58 -10.60 0.62 -3.24
CA GLU A 58 -11.33 -0.60 -3.57
C GLU A 58 -12.22 -0.29 -4.78
N GLY A 59 -11.79 -0.73 -5.96
CA GLY A 59 -12.61 -0.71 -7.17
C GLY A 59 -12.61 0.60 -7.97
N GLU A 60 -11.49 0.94 -8.59
CA GLU A 60 -11.58 1.60 -9.90
C GLU A 60 -11.19 0.56 -10.95
N GLU A 61 -12.26 0.07 -11.60
CA GLU A 61 -12.37 -0.78 -12.80
C GLU A 61 -11.09 -1.01 -13.64
#